data_AF-A0A966IGG9-F1
#
_entry.id   AF-A0A966IGG9-F1
#
_cell.length_a   1.000
_cell.length_b   1.000
_cell.length_c   1.000
_cell.angle_alpha   90.00
_cell.angle_beta   90.00
_cell.angle_gamma   90.00
#
_symmetry.space_group_name_H-M   'P 1'
#
loop_
_entity.id
_entity.type
_entity.pdbx_description
1 polymer ?
#
loop_
_entity_poly.entity_id
_entity_poly.type
_entity_poly.pdbx_seq_one_letter_code
_entity_poly.pdbx_strand_id
1 'polypeptide(L)'
;MFSFRPKIRITTDRLILRPPMHLDFKNWKEVRHLSRDFLTPWEPKWAEDHLTRKSFSNRVYWSRRAINQGTGLPLLLFDNDTEQLYGAITLDNIRRGPTQCGTLGYWIGE
;
A
#
# COMPACT_ATOMS: atom_id res chain seq x y z
N MET A 1 -18.42 -12.26 -20.35
CA MET A 1 -17.80 -13.09 -19.30
C MET A 1 -17.38 -12.20 -18.14
N PHE A 2 -18.19 -12.12 -17.08
CA PHE A 2 -17.83 -11.36 -15.88
C PHE A 2 -16.74 -12.13 -15.12
N SER A 3 -15.49 -11.72 -15.24
CA SER A 3 -14.40 -12.27 -14.44
C SER A 3 -14.51 -11.69 -13.03
N PHE A 4 -15.04 -12.48 -12.09
CA PHE A 4 -14.90 -12.21 -10.67
C PHE A 4 -13.44 -12.45 -10.28
N ARG A 5 -12.61 -11.40 -10.36
CA ARG A 5 -11.29 -11.44 -9.72
C ARG A 5 -11.53 -11.42 -8.20
N PRO A 6 -11.08 -12.44 -7.45
CA PRO A 6 -11.21 -12.43 -6.00
C PRO A 6 -10.55 -11.16 -5.44
N LYS A 7 -11.17 -10.57 -4.41
CA LYS A 7 -10.57 -9.43 -3.72
C LYS A 7 -9.26 -9.91 -3.11
N ILE A 8 -8.16 -9.26 -3.51
CA ILE A 8 -6.84 -9.53 -2.96
C ILE A 8 -6.88 -9.22 -1.46
N ARG A 9 -6.74 -10.25 -0.65
CA ARG A 9 -6.66 -10.20 0.81
C ARG A 9 -5.78 -11.36 1.27
N ILE A 10 -4.67 -11.04 1.93
CA ILE A 10 -3.79 -12.04 2.53
C ILE A 10 -3.97 -11.93 4.04
N THR A 11 -4.39 -13.03 4.66
CA THR A 11 -4.52 -13.11 6.12
C THR A 11 -3.35 -13.90 6.68
N THR A 12 -2.76 -13.41 7.75
CA THR A 12 -1.74 -14.05 8.56
C THR A 12 -2.24 -14.14 10.00
N ASP A 13 -1.46 -14.72 10.91
CA ASP A 13 -1.86 -14.84 12.32
C ASP A 13 -2.10 -13.48 12.99
N ARG A 14 -1.44 -12.41 12.52
CA ARG A 14 -1.49 -11.07 13.15
C ARG A 14 -1.96 -9.96 12.23
N LEU A 15 -1.93 -10.17 10.92
CA LEU A 15 -2.13 -9.12 9.93
C LEU A 15 -3.11 -9.53 8.83
N ILE A 16 -3.84 -8.53 8.35
CA ILE A 16 -4.58 -8.52 7.11
C ILE A 16 -3.88 -7.58 6.13
N LEU A 17 -3.50 -8.10 4.96
CA LEU A 17 -2.94 -7.31 3.88
C LEU A 17 -3.97 -7.15 2.77
N ARG A 18 -4.28 -5.92 2.40
CA ARG A 18 -5.23 -5.62 1.31
C ARG A 18 -4.87 -4.34 0.57
N PRO A 19 -5.32 -4.18 -0.69
CA PRO A 19 -5.16 -2.92 -1.41
C PRO A 19 -5.77 -1.73 -0.65
N PRO A 20 -5.19 -0.52 -0.80
CA PRO A 20 -5.73 0.70 -0.22
C PRO A 20 -7.11 1.04 -0.81
N MET A 21 -7.99 1.54 0.04
CA MET A 21 -9.31 2.05 -0.27
C MET A 21 -9.42 3.52 0.14
N HIS A 22 -10.31 4.29 -0.48
CA HIS A 22 -10.46 5.73 -0.16
C HIS A 22 -10.78 6.00 1.32
N LEU A 23 -11.43 5.06 2.02
CA LEU A 23 -11.74 5.16 3.45
C LEU A 23 -10.49 5.10 4.34
N ASP A 24 -9.39 4.52 3.86
CA ASP A 24 -8.17 4.34 4.66
C ASP A 24 -7.37 5.63 4.85
N PHE A 25 -7.80 6.74 4.23
CA PHE A 25 -7.06 7.99 4.23
C PHE A 25 -6.73 8.49 5.64
N LYS A 26 -7.69 8.40 6.57
CA LYS A 26 -7.49 8.88 7.94
C LYS A 26 -6.37 8.10 8.63
N ASN A 27 -6.49 6.77 8.68
CA ASN A 27 -5.50 5.89 9.31
C ASN A 27 -4.12 6.02 8.63
N TRP A 28 -4.10 6.08 7.30
CA TRP A 28 -2.86 6.27 6.54
C TRP A 28 -2.17 7.60 6.85
N LYS A 29 -2.92 8.70 6.85
CA LYS A 29 -2.39 10.03 7.18
C LYS A 29 -1.85 10.06 8.60
N GLU A 30 -2.58 9.49 9.55
CA GLU A 30 -2.25 9.50 10.97
C GLU A 30 -0.93 8.78 11.26
N VAL A 31 -0.79 7.52 10.81
CA VAL A 31 0.45 6.76 11.00
C VAL A 31 1.64 7.46 10.32
N ARG A 32 1.47 7.94 9.10
CA ARG A 32 2.53 8.65 8.37
C ARG A 32 2.92 9.97 9.04
N HIS A 33 1.96 10.67 9.63
CA HIS A 33 2.22 11.91 10.35
C HIS A 33 2.97 11.65 11.65
N LEU A 34 2.54 10.66 12.44
CA LEU A 34 3.17 10.30 13.71
C LEU A 34 4.59 9.78 13.51
N SER A 35 4.81 8.93 12.51
CA SER A 35 6.12 8.35 12.24
C SER A 35 6.97 9.18 11.27
N ARG A 36 6.69 10.50 11.10
CA ARG A 36 7.39 11.35 10.13
C ARG A 36 8.90 11.39 10.36
N ASP A 37 9.31 11.64 11.59
CA ASP A 37 10.72 11.78 11.94
C ASP A 37 11.46 10.44 11.79
N PHE A 38 10.78 9.33 12.06
CA PHE A 38 11.28 7.99 11.83
C PHE A 38 11.41 7.64 10.34
N LEU A 39 10.44 8.01 9.51
CA LEU A 39 10.35 7.60 8.10
C LEU A 39 11.20 8.46 7.15
N THR A 40 11.32 9.75 7.44
CA THR A 40 11.96 10.71 6.52
C THR A 40 13.44 10.43 6.20
N PRO A 41 14.28 9.85 7.08
CA PRO A 41 15.66 9.48 6.73
C PRO A 41 15.75 8.35 5.69
N TRP A 42 14.72 7.51 5.58
CA TRP A 42 14.73 6.31 4.75
C TRP A 42 14.01 6.49 3.40
N GLU A 43 13.25 7.57 3.26
CA GLU A 43 12.39 7.78 2.10
C GLU A 43 12.85 8.94 1.22
N PRO A 44 12.48 8.93 -0.07
CA PRO A 44 12.63 10.12 -0.91
C PRO A 44 11.95 11.33 -0.28
N LYS A 45 12.46 12.53 -0.58
CA LYS A 45 11.92 13.80 -0.06
C LYS A 45 10.40 13.87 -0.27
N TRP A 46 9.67 14.13 0.82
CA TRP A 46 8.21 14.29 0.77
C TRP A 46 7.87 15.63 0.12
N ALA A 47 6.93 15.60 -0.82
CA ALA A 47 6.31 16.82 -1.35
C ALA A 47 5.44 17.49 -0.28
N GLU A 48 5.14 18.77 -0.44
CA GLU A 48 4.26 19.51 0.49
C GLU A 48 2.86 18.89 0.59
N ASP A 49 2.38 18.32 -0.52
CA ASP A 49 1.07 17.67 -0.61
C ASP A 49 1.10 16.16 -0.29
N HIS A 50 2.24 15.63 0.19
CA HIS A 50 2.47 14.19 0.36
C HIS A 50 1.38 13.52 1.19
N LEU A 51 0.90 14.16 2.27
CA LEU A 51 -0.13 13.63 3.18
C LEU A 51 -1.55 14.17 2.92
N THR A 52 -1.82 14.68 1.72
CA THR A 52 -3.15 15.20 1.37
C THR A 52 -4.13 14.10 0.96
N ARG A 53 -5.43 14.41 0.99
CA ARG A 53 -6.46 13.49 0.50
C ARG A 53 -6.31 13.22 -1.00
N LYS A 54 -5.82 14.20 -1.75
CA LYS A 54 -5.55 14.09 -3.19
C LYS A 54 -4.42 13.10 -3.47
N SER A 55 -3.28 13.23 -2.79
CA SER A 55 -2.14 12.30 -2.96
C SER A 55 -2.54 10.87 -2.61
N PHE A 56 -3.31 10.67 -1.54
CA PHE A 56 -3.79 9.34 -1.16
C PHE A 56 -4.80 8.79 -2.17
N SER A 57 -5.72 9.61 -2.67
CA SER A 57 -6.70 9.17 -3.69
C SER A 57 -6.00 8.76 -4.99
N ASN A 58 -4.96 9.49 -5.40
CA ASN A 58 -4.10 9.10 -6.53
C ASN A 58 -3.44 7.74 -6.28
N ARG A 59 -2.97 7.47 -5.06
CA ARG A 59 -2.39 6.18 -4.67
C ARG A 59 -3.39 5.03 -4.76
N VAL A 60 -4.65 5.26 -4.37
CA VAL A 60 -5.75 4.26 -4.50
C VAL A 60 -6.01 3.94 -5.99
N TYR A 61 -6.13 4.97 -6.83
CA TYR A 61 -6.33 4.77 -8.28
C TYR A 61 -5.15 4.06 -8.94
N TRP A 62 -3.92 4.47 -8.60
CA TRP A 62 -2.70 3.84 -9.08
C TRP A 62 -2.64 2.37 -8.66
N SER A 63 -2.92 2.06 -7.39
CA SER A 63 -2.94 0.68 -6.89
C SER A 63 -3.92 -0.20 -7.66
N ARG A 64 -5.15 0.28 -7.87
CA ARG A 64 -6.16 -0.43 -8.65
C ARG A 64 -5.69 -0.69 -10.09
N ARG A 65 -5.06 0.30 -10.72
CA ARG A 65 -4.52 0.18 -12.09
C ARG A 65 -3.39 -0.85 -12.14
N ALA A 66 -2.41 -0.76 -11.25
CA ALA A 66 -1.26 -1.65 -11.19
C ALA A 66 -1.67 -3.11 -10.98
N ILE A 67 -2.61 -3.35 -10.05
CA ILE A 67 -3.18 -4.67 -9.79
C ILE A 67 -3.92 -5.20 -11.04
N ASN A 68 -4.74 -4.36 -11.67
CA ASN A 68 -5.50 -4.78 -12.84
C ASN A 68 -4.61 -5.17 -14.02
N GLN A 69 -3.50 -4.44 -14.20
CA GLN A 69 -2.49 -4.66 -15.24
C GLN A 69 -1.48 -5.76 -14.88
N GLY A 70 -1.47 -6.24 -13.63
CA GLY A 70 -0.50 -7.22 -13.14
C GLY A 70 0.93 -6.67 -13.03
N THR A 71 1.09 -5.35 -12.98
CA THR A 71 2.40 -4.66 -12.93
C THR A 71 2.82 -4.32 -11.51
N GLY A 72 1.89 -4.33 -10.54
CA GLY A 72 2.19 -4.11 -9.14
C GLY A 72 1.10 -4.62 -8.20
N LEU A 73 1.47 -4.76 -6.92
CA LEU A 73 0.63 -5.23 -5.82
C LEU A 73 0.91 -4.39 -4.56
N PRO A 74 0.31 -3.19 -4.46
CA PRO A 74 0.41 -2.36 -3.26
C PRO A 74 -0.62 -2.80 -2.23
N LEU A 75 -0.17 -3.15 -1.03
CA LEU A 75 -0.98 -3.63 0.07
C LEU A 75 -0.71 -2.80 1.33
N LEU A 76 -1.77 -2.38 1.99
CA LEU A 76 -1.72 -1.85 3.35
C LEU A 76 -1.71 -3.01 4.34
N LEU A 77 -0.98 -2.84 5.46
CA LEU A 77 -0.82 -3.82 6.52
C LEU A 77 -1.71 -3.45 7.70
N PHE A 78 -2.79 -4.18 7.91
CA PHE A 78 -3.70 -3.96 9.04
C PHE A 78 -3.51 -5.03 10.10
N ASP A 79 -3.65 -4.66 11.36
CA ASP A 79 -3.85 -5.59 12.47
C ASP A 79 -5.10 -6.45 12.23
N ASN A 80 -5.03 -7.72 12.58
CA ASN A 80 -6.14 -8.66 12.32
C ASN A 80 -7.36 -8.41 13.23
N ASP A 81 -7.13 -7.91 14.45
CA ASP A 81 -8.18 -7.80 15.47
C ASP A 81 -8.72 -6.36 15.57
N THR A 82 -7.82 -5.38 15.50
CA THR A 82 -8.15 -3.96 15.72
C THR A 82 -8.36 -3.16 14.43
N GLU A 83 -8.02 -3.73 13.27
CA GLU A 83 -7.94 -3.04 11.98
C GLU A 83 -7.04 -1.78 12.00
N GLN A 84 -6.12 -1.68 12.96
CA GLN A 84 -5.13 -0.61 12.99
C GLN A 84 -4.16 -0.76 11.81
N LEU A 85 -3.85 0.35 11.14
CA LEU A 85 -2.86 0.35 10.07
C LEU A 85 -1.44 0.40 10.66
N TYR A 86 -0.58 -0.53 10.28
CA TYR A 86 0.85 -0.52 10.66
C TYR A 86 1.75 0.05 9.58
N GLY A 87 1.37 -0.07 8.31
CA GLY A 87 2.25 0.30 7.22
C GLY A 87 1.78 -0.16 5.86
N ALA A 88 2.71 -0.29 4.92
CA ALA A 88 2.43 -0.82 3.60
C ALA A 88 3.59 -1.66 3.06
N ILE A 89 3.26 -2.62 2.21
CA ILE A 89 4.20 -3.37 1.38
C ILE A 89 3.76 -3.26 -0.07
N THR A 90 4.70 -3.06 -0.98
CA THR A 90 4.42 -2.91 -2.41
C THR A 90 5.41 -3.74 -3.19
N LEU A 91 4.90 -4.72 -3.93
CA LEU A 91 5.64 -5.34 -5.03
C LEU A 91 5.33 -4.55 -6.30
N ASP A 92 6.30 -3.87 -6.89
CA ASP A 92 6.14 -3.06 -8.10
C ASP A 92 7.06 -3.55 -9.22
N ASN A 93 6.91 -3.00 -10.43
CA ASN A 93 7.70 -3.36 -11.62
C ASN A 93 7.72 -4.89 -11.83
N ILE A 94 6.55 -5.52 -11.65
CA ILE A 94 6.38 -6.96 -11.86
C ILE A 94 6.61 -7.28 -13.33
N ARG A 95 7.65 -8.07 -13.61
CA ARG A 95 8.01 -8.56 -14.94
C ARG A 95 7.81 -10.06 -14.99
N ARG A 96 6.92 -10.49 -15.89
CA ARG A 96 6.66 -11.91 -16.19
C ARG A 96 7.55 -12.37 -17.35
N GLY A 97 7.31 -13.58 -17.87
CA GLY A 97 8.13 -14.19 -18.91
C GLY A 97 9.38 -14.85 -18.31
N PRO A 98 10.55 -14.82 -18.99
CA PRO A 98 11.74 -15.51 -18.51
C PRO A 98 12.37 -14.93 -17.23
N THR A 99 12.18 -13.64 -16.94
CA THR A 99 12.84 -12.97 -15.81
C THR A 99 12.16 -13.19 -14.47
N GLN A 100 10.83 -13.32 -14.44
CA GLN A 100 10.00 -13.53 -13.24
C GLN A 100 10.45 -12.69 -12.02
N CYS A 101 10.60 -11.37 -12.21
CA CYS A 101 11.14 -10.48 -11.18
C CYS A 101 10.19 -9.34 -10.81
N GLY A 102 10.52 -8.63 -9.74
CA GLY A 102 9.81 -7.44 -9.28
C GLY A 102 10.66 -6.71 -8.23
N THR A 103 10.22 -5.52 -7.84
CA THR A 103 10.88 -4.70 -6.83
C THR A 103 9.98 -4.62 -5.60
N LEU A 104 10.52 -4.94 -4.42
CA LEU A 104 9.77 -4.90 -3.18
C LEU A 104 10.19 -3.69 -2.35
N GLY A 105 9.22 -2.92 -1.90
CA GLY A 105 9.40 -1.86 -0.91
C GLY A 105 8.38 -1.98 0.20
N TYR A 106 8.75 -1.59 1.42
CA TYR A 106 7.86 -1.56 2.56
C TYR A 106 8.21 -0.42 3.51
N TRP A 107 7.24 -0.06 4.35
CA TRP A 107 7.46 0.82 5.51
C TRP A 107 6.50 0.41 6.62
N ILE A 108 6.92 0.66 7.87
CA ILE A 108 6.14 0.46 9.09
C ILE A 108 6.21 1.77 9.87
N GLY A 109 5.10 2.19 10.48
CA GLY A 109 5.08 3.29 11.41
C GLY A 109 5.64 2.90 12.78
N GLU A 110 6.32 3.84 13.43
CA GLU A 110 6.66 3.82 14.86
C GLU A 110 5.53 4.44 15.69
#